data_AF-A0AAD8MTD3-F1
#
_entry.id   AF-A0AAD8MTD3-F1
#
_cell.length_a   1.000
_cell.length_b   1.000
_cell.length_c   1.000
_cell.angle_alpha   90.00
_cell.angle_beta   90.00
_cell.angle_gamma   90.00
#
_symmetry.space_group_name_H-M   'P 1'
#
loop_
_entity.id
_entity.type
_entity.pdbx_description
1 polymer ?
#
loop_
_entity_poly.entity_id
_entity_poly.type
_entity_poly.pdbx_seq_one_letter_code
_entity_poly.pdbx_strand_id
1 'polypeptide(L)'
;MTVKLIPENLVTYEVFEELGPYFAHRQLGSGEVNRYVPSANECPLLLQLPNGEISMTNGFISPMWGSVIVWNPSRCTRDSGSFHHRNKIPQQCLREDVLVIRDGQARVKDAMNTLSRVESKLNQRLDRIEKTTKLRLDDIDLKLASIHEMNRDISDFTENQGDRVQSIWNMLRNQQSGPSHQQPGPSTTFYVEDNFIEDSSTNGEKVGEGETNDGEEQTNEGWGVWETNEAIPLRQYWIEEIMQEEESEEEFEIMQEQPIQEEHEPYYPEPIEYPILDDDMEEEANSLSLEEEASLEMVKAQRAAIDARQAERERLQAVIRSEKLKRLKVYAEERKKKMMDLAKKQGIDWEMAYKTFCGVEDGLEVNDNAEVEVIIQDIRSANPDDHTYFTALRNTVIFLKAGVKANGAWNILINFLEKGTFVISTKFFEQRTYTELQVMLIKIQRTTRLNELLREHVKEILMKVGP
;
A
#
# COMPACT_ATOMS: atom_id res chain seq x y z
N MET A 1 -17.85 -16.72 -21.09
CA MET A 1 -19.32 -16.77 -21.08
C MET A 1 -19.71 -18.23 -21.28
N THR A 2 -20.10 -18.92 -20.21
CA THR A 2 -20.39 -20.36 -20.23
C THR A 2 -21.91 -20.51 -20.32
N VAL A 3 -22.43 -20.93 -21.48
CA VAL A 3 -23.87 -21.10 -21.69
C VAL A 3 -24.25 -22.53 -21.31
N LYS A 4 -25.12 -22.68 -20.31
CA LYS A 4 -25.63 -23.98 -19.88
C LYS A 4 -27.08 -24.12 -20.35
N LEU A 5 -27.35 -25.10 -21.21
CA LEU A 5 -28.71 -25.46 -21.62
C LEU A 5 -29.30 -26.40 -20.58
N ILE A 6 -30.50 -26.10 -20.09
CA ILE A 6 -31.19 -26.89 -19.06
C ILE A 6 -32.36 -27.62 -19.72
N PRO A 7 -32.32 -28.95 -19.89
CA PRO A 7 -33.49 -29.74 -20.23
C PRO A 7 -34.30 -30.10 -18.97
N GLU A 8 -35.63 -29.95 -19.03
CA GLU A 8 -36.52 -30.13 -17.86
C GLU A 8 -36.98 -31.57 -17.58
N ASN A 9 -36.52 -32.58 -18.30
CA ASN A 9 -36.93 -33.97 -18.03
C ASN A 9 -35.73 -34.92 -17.99
N LEU A 10 -35.57 -35.59 -16.84
CA LEU A 10 -34.67 -36.72 -16.63
C LEU A 10 -34.96 -37.85 -17.61
N VAL A 11 -34.24 -37.86 -18.74
CA VAL A 11 -33.84 -39.08 -19.41
C VAL A 11 -32.32 -39.04 -19.44
N THR A 12 -31.71 -39.88 -18.61
CA THR A 12 -30.27 -40.12 -18.63
C THR A 12 -29.91 -40.67 -20.01
N TYR A 13 -29.22 -39.86 -20.80
CA TYR A 13 -28.36 -40.38 -21.85
C TYR A 13 -26.94 -40.40 -21.28
N GLU A 14 -26.38 -41.60 -21.16
CA GLU A 14 -24.95 -41.77 -20.98
C GLU A 14 -24.23 -40.95 -22.06
N VAL A 15 -23.23 -40.20 -21.62
CA VAL A 15 -22.33 -39.45 -22.48
C VAL A 15 -21.60 -40.46 -23.36
N PHE A 16 -22.11 -40.71 -24.56
CA PHE A 16 -21.32 -41.31 -25.62
C PHE A 16 -20.34 -40.26 -26.11
N GLU A 17 -19.05 -40.55 -25.93
CA GLU A 17 -17.88 -39.86 -26.45
C GLU A 17 -17.77 -39.87 -28.00
N GLU A 18 -18.90 -40.02 -28.72
CA GLU A 18 -18.93 -40.17 -30.18
C GLU A 18 -19.84 -39.14 -30.86
N LEU A 19 -19.48 -37.86 -30.77
CA LEU A 19 -19.90 -36.86 -31.77
C LEU A 19 -18.70 -36.02 -32.25
N GLY A 20 -17.65 -36.72 -32.65
CA GLY A 20 -16.87 -36.40 -33.86
C GLY A 20 -16.70 -37.70 -34.64
N PRO A 21 -16.98 -37.77 -35.96
CA PRO A 21 -16.73 -36.74 -36.97
C PRO A 21 -17.91 -36.57 -37.95
N TYR A 22 -18.88 -35.69 -37.66
CA TYR A 22 -19.89 -35.28 -38.68
C TYR A 22 -19.87 -33.78 -39.01
N PHE A 23 -19.05 -32.98 -38.32
CA PHE A 23 -18.70 -31.64 -38.78
C PHE A 23 -17.37 -31.68 -39.55
N ALA A 24 -17.36 -32.47 -40.61
CA ALA A 24 -16.28 -32.42 -41.59
C ALA A 24 -16.32 -31.05 -42.28
N HIS A 25 -15.16 -30.40 -42.33
CA HIS A 25 -14.87 -29.23 -43.15
C HIS A 25 -15.54 -29.33 -44.52
N ARG A 26 -16.61 -28.56 -44.71
CA ARG A 26 -17.02 -28.09 -46.03
C ARG A 26 -16.73 -26.59 -46.06
N GLN A 27 -15.61 -26.23 -46.68
CA GLN A 27 -15.49 -24.92 -47.30
C GLN A 27 -16.61 -24.85 -48.36
N LEU A 28 -17.74 -24.25 -47.98
CA LEU A 28 -18.75 -23.79 -48.92
C LEU A 28 -18.70 -22.26 -48.92
N GLY A 29 -18.57 -21.71 -50.12
CA GLY A 29 -18.38 -20.29 -50.35
C GLY A 29 -19.58 -19.45 -49.91
N SER A 30 -19.25 -18.20 -49.59
CA SER A 30 -20.13 -17.02 -49.55
C SER A 30 -21.46 -17.16 -48.78
N GLY A 31 -21.45 -16.72 -47.51
CA GLY A 31 -22.58 -15.98 -46.93
C GLY A 31 -23.67 -16.79 -46.21
N GLU A 32 -23.54 -18.10 -46.03
CA GLU A 32 -24.49 -18.86 -45.22
C GLU A 32 -24.12 -18.84 -43.73
N VAL A 33 -24.97 -18.20 -42.93
CA VAL A 33 -24.88 -18.24 -41.47
C VAL A 33 -25.36 -19.62 -41.01
N ASN A 34 -24.48 -20.37 -40.32
CA ASN A 34 -24.85 -21.63 -39.69
C ASN A 34 -25.95 -21.38 -38.66
N ARG A 35 -27.13 -21.94 -38.89
CA ARG A 35 -28.33 -21.72 -38.08
C ARG A 35 -28.76 -23.02 -37.41
N TYR A 36 -28.90 -22.98 -36.09
CA TYR A 36 -29.49 -24.07 -35.33
C TYR A 36 -30.90 -23.67 -34.91
N VAL A 37 -31.89 -24.49 -35.29
CA VAL A 37 -33.29 -24.33 -34.90
C VAL A 37 -33.58 -25.41 -33.85
N PRO A 38 -33.87 -25.05 -32.59
CA PRO A 38 -34.18 -26.00 -31.54
C PRO A 38 -35.44 -26.79 -31.89
N SER A 39 -35.50 -28.04 -31.45
CA SER A 39 -36.68 -28.88 -31.60
C SER A 39 -37.84 -28.37 -30.73
N ALA A 40 -39.07 -28.78 -31.03
CA ALA A 40 -40.26 -28.38 -30.26
C ALA A 40 -40.16 -28.74 -28.75
N ASN A 41 -39.35 -29.76 -28.41
CA ASN A 41 -39.11 -30.20 -27.04
C ASN A 41 -38.05 -29.36 -26.30
N GLU A 42 -37.26 -28.57 -27.05
CA GLU A 42 -36.22 -27.65 -26.54
C GLU A 42 -36.74 -26.19 -26.52
N CYS A 43 -38.03 -26.00 -26.83
CA CYS A 43 -38.70 -24.71 -26.84
C CYS A 43 -39.61 -24.51 -25.62
N PRO A 44 -39.62 -23.30 -25.01
CA PRO A 44 -38.79 -22.14 -25.35
C PRO A 44 -37.33 -22.31 -24.89
N LEU A 45 -36.38 -21.71 -25.61
CA LEU A 45 -34.99 -21.68 -25.16
C LEU A 45 -34.86 -20.79 -23.93
N LEU A 46 -34.40 -21.41 -22.85
CA LEU A 46 -34.17 -20.75 -21.57
C LEU A 46 -32.67 -20.48 -21.44
N LEU A 47 -32.28 -19.20 -21.45
CA LEU A 47 -30.90 -18.82 -21.21
C LEU A 47 -30.72 -18.54 -19.72
N GLN A 48 -29.94 -19.37 -19.04
CA GLN A 48 -29.50 -19.06 -17.69
C GLN A 48 -28.39 -18.00 -17.77
N LEU A 49 -28.70 -16.80 -17.28
CA LEU A 49 -27.75 -15.71 -17.17
C LEU A 49 -26.71 -16.02 -16.07
N PRO A 50 -25.55 -15.34 -16.05
CA PRO A 50 -24.51 -15.57 -15.03
C PRO A 50 -24.98 -15.31 -13.59
N ASN A 51 -26.02 -14.51 -13.41
CA ASN A 51 -26.68 -14.27 -12.12
C ASN A 51 -27.64 -15.41 -11.71
N GLY A 52 -27.80 -16.45 -12.53
CA GLY A 52 -28.68 -17.60 -12.32
C GLY A 52 -30.11 -17.39 -12.81
N GLU A 53 -30.48 -16.17 -13.21
CA GLU A 53 -31.81 -15.86 -13.73
C GLU A 53 -32.03 -16.52 -15.08
N ILE A 54 -33.26 -17.00 -15.29
CA ILE A 54 -33.66 -17.59 -16.56
C ILE A 54 -34.27 -16.48 -17.41
N SER A 55 -33.52 -16.04 -18.42
CA SER A 55 -34.02 -15.11 -19.43
C SER A 55 -34.67 -15.91 -20.56
N MET A 56 -35.96 -15.65 -20.79
CA MET A 56 -36.59 -16.02 -22.06
C MET A 56 -36.00 -15.16 -23.16
N THR A 57 -35.07 -15.72 -23.95
CA THR A 57 -34.56 -15.03 -25.12
C THR A 57 -35.07 -15.72 -26.39
N ASN A 58 -35.50 -14.92 -27.36
CA ASN A 58 -35.87 -15.44 -28.67
C ASN A 58 -34.63 -15.89 -29.47
N GLY A 59 -33.41 -15.58 -29.02
CA GLY A 59 -32.22 -16.17 -29.59
C GLY A 59 -30.92 -15.63 -29.02
N PHE A 60 -29.82 -16.33 -29.27
CA PHE A 60 -28.48 -15.89 -28.93
C PHE A 60 -27.46 -16.44 -29.93
N ILE A 61 -26.33 -15.77 -30.03
CA ILE A 61 -25.19 -16.25 -30.81
C ILE A 61 -24.22 -16.93 -29.85
N SER A 62 -23.95 -18.22 -30.06
CA SER A 62 -22.94 -18.92 -29.28
C SER A 62 -21.54 -18.58 -29.82
N PRO A 63 -20.70 -17.87 -29.05
CA PRO A 63 -19.31 -17.60 -29.46
C PRO A 63 -18.51 -18.91 -29.55
N MET A 64 -18.86 -19.89 -28.72
CA MET A 64 -18.21 -21.20 -28.65
C MET A 64 -18.49 -22.07 -29.87
N TRP A 65 -19.57 -21.82 -30.61
CA TRP A 65 -19.96 -22.60 -31.79
C TRP A 65 -19.64 -21.88 -33.11
N GLY A 66 -18.71 -20.91 -33.10
CA GLY A 66 -18.31 -20.22 -34.33
C GLY A 66 -19.40 -19.27 -34.87
N SER A 67 -20.09 -18.55 -34.00
CA SER A 67 -21.15 -17.58 -34.34
C SER A 67 -22.45 -18.21 -34.88
N VAL A 68 -22.79 -19.41 -34.42
CA VAL A 68 -24.09 -20.02 -34.70
C VAL A 68 -25.20 -19.22 -34.01
N ILE A 69 -26.19 -18.78 -34.81
CA ILE A 69 -27.42 -18.18 -34.29
C ILE A 69 -28.33 -19.30 -33.83
N VAL A 70 -28.60 -19.33 -32.54
CA VAL A 70 -29.59 -20.19 -31.90
C VAL A 70 -30.84 -19.34 -31.73
N TRP A 71 -31.94 -19.71 -32.40
CA TRP A 71 -33.17 -18.91 -32.43
C TRP A 71 -34.39 -19.76 -32.11
N ASN A 72 -35.17 -19.34 -31.12
CA ASN A 72 -36.52 -19.77 -30.84
C ASN A 72 -37.59 -19.10 -31.74
N PRO A 73 -38.16 -19.77 -32.77
CA PRO A 73 -39.17 -19.15 -33.64
C PRO A 73 -40.40 -18.70 -32.85
N SER A 74 -41.04 -17.61 -33.27
CA SER A 74 -42.17 -16.96 -32.58
C SER A 74 -43.42 -17.83 -32.38
N ARG A 75 -43.44 -19.06 -32.91
CA ARG A 75 -44.49 -20.07 -32.74
C ARG A 75 -44.02 -21.33 -31.98
N CYS A 76 -42.86 -21.28 -31.34
CA CYS A 76 -42.37 -22.39 -30.54
C CYS A 76 -42.99 -22.34 -29.13
N THR A 77 -44.19 -22.92 -29.01
CA THR A 77 -44.88 -23.10 -27.73
C THR A 77 -45.06 -24.59 -27.48
N ARG A 78 -44.71 -25.05 -26.28
CA ARG A 78 -44.72 -26.47 -25.84
C ARG A 78 -46.09 -27.16 -26.01
N ASP A 79 -47.17 -26.38 -26.10
CA ASP A 79 -48.56 -26.86 -26.09
C ASP A 79 -49.09 -27.32 -27.47
N SER A 80 -48.33 -27.19 -28.55
CA SER A 80 -48.73 -27.74 -29.86
C SER A 80 -48.38 -29.23 -29.96
N GLY A 81 -48.99 -30.05 -29.10
CA GLY A 81 -48.84 -31.52 -29.06
C GLY A 81 -49.43 -32.27 -30.26
N SER A 82 -49.72 -31.60 -31.37
CA SER A 82 -50.28 -32.20 -32.57
C SER A 82 -49.88 -31.37 -33.77
N PHE A 83 -49.49 -32.06 -34.84
CA PHE A 83 -49.00 -31.59 -36.14
C PHE A 83 -47.47 -31.53 -36.30
N HIS A 84 -46.95 -32.63 -36.85
CA HIS A 84 -45.78 -32.66 -37.74
C HIS A 84 -46.00 -31.81 -39.00
N HIS A 85 -46.27 -30.51 -38.85
CA HIS A 85 -46.19 -29.62 -39.98
C HIS A 85 -44.72 -29.28 -40.22
N ARG A 86 -44.21 -29.72 -41.37
CA ARG A 86 -43.01 -29.18 -42.04
C ARG A 86 -43.23 -27.70 -42.41
N ASN A 87 -43.55 -26.86 -41.43
CA ASN A 87 -43.69 -25.43 -41.63
C ASN A 87 -42.27 -24.86 -41.74
N LYS A 88 -41.81 -24.72 -42.98
CA LYS A 88 -40.73 -23.79 -43.30
C LYS A 88 -41.11 -22.45 -42.67
N ILE A 89 -40.31 -21.97 -41.72
CA ILE A 89 -40.46 -20.62 -41.18
C ILE A 89 -40.43 -19.65 -42.39
N PRO A 90 -41.44 -18.78 -42.56
CA PRO A 90 -41.46 -17.85 -43.68
C PRO A 90 -40.18 -17.00 -43.69
N GLN A 91 -39.53 -16.89 -44.86
CA GLN A 91 -38.28 -16.14 -45.01
C GLN A 91 -38.39 -14.67 -44.57
N GLN A 92 -39.59 -14.10 -44.51
CA GLN A 92 -39.82 -12.71 -44.10
C GLN A 92 -39.62 -12.52 -42.58
N CYS A 93 -40.23 -13.36 -41.74
CA CYS A 93 -39.98 -13.34 -40.29
C CYS A 93 -38.49 -13.52 -39.98
N LEU A 94 -37.82 -14.39 -40.75
CA LEU A 94 -36.38 -14.62 -40.63
C LEU A 94 -35.50 -13.40 -40.94
N ARG A 95 -35.97 -12.47 -41.75
CA ARG A 95 -35.22 -11.24 -42.08
C ARG A 95 -35.42 -10.19 -41.00
N GLU A 96 -36.63 -10.01 -40.50
CA GLU A 96 -36.96 -9.00 -39.50
C GLU A 96 -36.21 -9.23 -38.19
N ASP A 97 -36.21 -10.45 -37.64
CA ASP A 97 -35.54 -10.67 -36.35
C ASP A 97 -34.00 -10.72 -36.47
N VAL A 98 -33.45 -11.10 -37.63
CA VAL A 98 -32.01 -10.98 -37.89
C VAL A 98 -31.57 -9.51 -37.90
N LEU A 99 -32.40 -8.61 -38.43
CA LEU A 99 -32.14 -7.17 -38.35
C LEU A 99 -32.15 -6.68 -36.91
N VAL A 100 -33.14 -7.10 -36.09
CA VAL A 100 -33.20 -6.73 -34.67
C VAL A 100 -31.96 -7.20 -33.90
N ILE A 101 -31.51 -8.44 -34.14
CA ILE A 101 -30.28 -8.98 -33.52
C ILE A 101 -29.06 -8.17 -33.97
N ARG A 102 -28.94 -7.89 -35.27
CA ARG A 102 -27.82 -7.10 -35.84
C ARG A 102 -27.78 -5.69 -35.25
N ASP A 103 -28.93 -5.03 -35.13
CA ASP A 103 -29.03 -3.68 -34.57
C ASP A 103 -28.74 -3.69 -33.06
N GLY A 104 -29.18 -4.72 -32.35
CA GLY A 104 -28.82 -4.96 -30.96
C GLY A 104 -27.30 -5.08 -30.77
N GLN A 105 -26.64 -5.85 -31.64
CA GLN A 105 -25.18 -5.99 -31.61
C GLN A 105 -24.45 -4.69 -31.96
N ALA A 106 -24.95 -3.92 -32.91
CA ALA A 106 -24.38 -2.62 -33.24
C ALA A 106 -24.41 -1.68 -32.02
N ARG A 107 -25.54 -1.64 -31.28
CA ARG A 107 -25.66 -0.87 -30.04
C ARG A 107 -24.70 -1.34 -28.94
N VAL A 108 -24.56 -2.66 -28.75
CA VAL A 108 -23.61 -3.21 -27.77
C VAL A 108 -22.18 -2.86 -28.14
N LYS A 109 -21.80 -2.99 -29.42
CA LYS A 109 -20.46 -2.62 -29.90
C LYS A 109 -20.17 -1.13 -29.69
N ASP A 110 -21.13 -0.27 -29.96
CA ASP A 110 -21.00 1.17 -29.75
C ASP A 110 -20.86 1.54 -28.26
N ALA A 111 -21.63 0.87 -27.39
CA ALA A 111 -21.49 0.99 -25.95
C ALA A 111 -20.11 0.55 -25.46
N MET A 112 -19.58 -0.58 -25.95
CA MET A 112 -18.23 -1.06 -25.61
C MET A 112 -17.14 -0.09 -26.08
N ASN A 113 -17.25 0.47 -27.28
CA ASN A 113 -16.33 1.48 -27.77
C ASN A 113 -16.37 2.76 -26.91
N THR A 114 -17.56 3.16 -26.48
CA THR A 114 -17.74 4.32 -25.59
C THR A 114 -17.08 4.07 -24.23
N LEU A 115 -17.27 2.89 -23.64
CA LEU A 115 -16.62 2.49 -22.40
C LEU A 115 -15.09 2.49 -22.52
N SER A 116 -14.54 1.93 -23.60
CA SER A 116 -13.09 1.94 -23.84
C SER A 116 -12.53 3.36 -23.96
N ARG A 117 -13.28 4.29 -24.55
CA ARG A 117 -12.89 5.71 -24.63
C ARG A 117 -12.94 6.41 -23.28
N VAL A 118 -13.93 6.09 -22.43
CA VAL A 118 -14.02 6.60 -21.06
C VAL A 118 -12.87 6.07 -20.21
N GLU A 119 -12.55 4.78 -20.32
CA GLU A 119 -11.42 4.15 -19.64
C GLU A 119 -10.09 4.81 -20.02
N SER A 120 -9.85 5.04 -21.32
CA SER A 120 -8.65 5.74 -21.79
C SER A 120 -8.54 7.16 -21.20
N LYS A 121 -9.65 7.92 -21.14
CA LYS A 121 -9.67 9.25 -20.51
C LYS A 121 -9.41 9.18 -19.01
N LEU A 122 -9.95 8.18 -18.32
CA LEU A 122 -9.73 7.99 -16.89
C LEU A 122 -8.26 7.69 -16.60
N ASN A 123 -7.65 6.80 -17.37
CA ASN A 123 -6.23 6.47 -17.27
C ASN A 123 -5.33 7.69 -17.54
N GLN A 124 -5.69 8.52 -18.53
CA GLN A 124 -4.97 9.77 -18.78
C GLN A 124 -5.10 10.76 -17.61
N ARG A 125 -6.27 10.85 -16.96
CA ARG A 125 -6.44 11.69 -15.77
C ARG A 125 -5.63 11.17 -14.58
N LEU A 126 -5.58 9.85 -14.41
CA LEU A 126 -4.80 9.19 -13.37
C LEU A 126 -3.30 9.53 -13.51
N ASP A 127 -2.74 9.41 -14.72
CA ASP A 127 -1.34 9.75 -15.03
C ASP A 127 -1.01 11.23 -14.74
N ARG A 128 -1.94 12.16 -15.02
CA ARG A 128 -1.77 13.58 -14.67
C ARG A 128 -1.76 13.81 -13.16
N ILE A 129 -2.65 13.14 -12.42
CA ILE A 129 -2.70 13.22 -10.96
C ILE A 129 -1.39 12.69 -10.38
N GLU A 130 -0.93 11.52 -10.83
CA GLU A 130 0.31 10.90 -10.39
C GLU A 130 1.53 11.81 -10.60
N LYS A 131 1.66 12.40 -11.80
CA LYS A 131 2.72 13.38 -12.10
C LYS A 131 2.65 14.61 -11.21
N THR A 132 1.46 15.15 -10.97
CA THR A 132 1.27 16.34 -10.12
C THR A 132 1.61 16.02 -8.66
N THR A 133 1.21 14.86 -8.16
CA THR A 133 1.56 14.43 -6.79
C THR A 133 3.04 14.20 -6.63
N LYS A 134 3.72 13.63 -7.65
CA LYS A 134 5.17 13.43 -7.62
C LYS A 134 5.91 14.76 -7.55
N LEU A 135 5.55 15.73 -8.39
CA LEU A 135 6.15 17.07 -8.34
C LEU A 135 5.97 17.77 -6.98
N ARG A 136 4.82 17.57 -6.33
CA ARG A 136 4.58 18.12 -4.98
C ARG A 136 5.42 17.43 -3.91
N LEU A 137 5.64 16.12 -4.03
CA LEU A 137 6.53 15.40 -3.11
C LEU A 137 7.98 15.85 -3.29
N ASP A 138 8.44 16.01 -4.54
CA ASP A 138 9.78 16.51 -4.85
C ASP A 138 10.00 17.95 -4.28
N ASP A 139 8.97 18.82 -4.34
CA ASP A 139 9.01 20.16 -3.71
C ASP A 139 9.05 20.10 -2.17
N ILE A 140 8.34 19.16 -1.56
CA ILE A 140 8.38 18.94 -0.10
C ILE A 140 9.77 18.46 0.33
N ASP A 141 10.35 17.50 -0.39
CA ASP A 141 11.69 16.97 -0.11
C ASP A 141 12.76 18.08 -0.22
N LEU A 142 12.63 18.96 -1.22
CA LEU A 142 13.53 20.10 -1.39
C LEU A 142 13.40 21.12 -0.22
N LYS A 143 12.18 21.36 0.26
CA LYS A 143 11.93 22.20 1.44
C LYS A 143 12.48 21.57 2.72
N LEU A 144 12.31 20.26 2.90
CA LEU A 144 12.88 19.53 4.04
C LEU A 144 14.40 19.59 4.03
N ALA A 145 15.04 19.44 2.87
CA ALA A 145 16.49 19.59 2.73
C ALA A 145 16.96 21.00 3.17
N SER A 146 16.25 22.05 2.75
CA SER A 146 16.53 23.43 3.17
C SER A 146 16.34 23.65 4.68
N ILE A 147 15.30 23.06 5.28
CA ILE A 147 15.09 23.10 6.74
C ILE A 147 16.24 22.40 7.48
N HIS A 148 16.71 21.27 6.98
CA HIS A 148 17.85 20.56 7.57
C HIS A 148 19.15 21.37 7.49
N GLU A 149 19.37 22.09 6.40
CA GLU A 149 20.51 23.01 6.26
C GLU A 149 20.42 24.17 7.26
N MET A 150 19.26 24.83 7.38
CA MET A 150 19.05 25.87 8.39
C MET A 150 19.26 25.37 9.83
N ASN A 151 18.78 24.16 10.14
CA ASN A 151 18.98 23.57 11.47
C ASN A 151 20.45 23.27 11.74
N ARG A 152 21.23 22.90 10.72
CA ARG A 152 22.69 22.75 10.83
C ARG A 152 23.34 24.09 11.14
N ASP A 153 23.01 25.15 10.38
CA ASP A 153 23.57 26.49 10.62
C ASP A 153 23.23 27.03 12.02
N ILE A 154 22.01 26.76 12.51
CA ILE A 154 21.61 27.11 13.88
C ILE A 154 22.45 26.35 14.90
N SER A 155 22.67 25.05 14.68
CA SER A 155 23.51 24.22 15.55
C SER A 155 24.94 24.77 15.62
N ASP A 156 25.55 25.04 14.47
CA ASP A 156 26.91 25.58 14.37
C ASP A 156 27.02 26.98 15.03
N PHE A 157 25.99 27.81 14.88
CA PHE A 157 25.91 29.09 15.57
C PHE A 157 25.85 28.93 17.09
N THR A 158 25.01 28.02 17.60
CA THR A 158 24.89 27.78 19.04
C THR A 158 26.17 27.23 19.65
N GLU A 159 26.87 26.35 18.93
CA GLU A 159 28.17 25.83 19.35
C GLU A 159 29.22 26.96 19.46
N ASN A 160 29.30 27.82 18.44
CA ASN A 160 30.20 28.98 18.46
C ASN A 160 29.86 29.99 19.58
N GLN A 161 28.57 30.23 19.88
CA GLN A 161 28.22 31.06 21.05
C GLN A 161 28.62 30.39 22.36
N GLY A 162 28.49 29.06 22.47
CA GLY A 162 28.99 28.28 23.59
C GLY A 162 30.49 28.51 23.82
N ASP A 163 31.29 28.43 22.75
CA ASP A 163 32.74 28.67 22.80
C ASP A 163 33.09 30.11 23.23
N ARG A 164 32.33 31.10 22.76
CA ARG A 164 32.53 32.51 23.16
C ARG A 164 32.21 32.74 24.63
N VAL A 165 31.11 32.18 25.13
CA VAL A 165 30.74 32.26 26.55
C VAL A 165 31.82 31.57 27.39
N GLN A 166 32.30 30.40 26.96
CA GLN A 166 33.39 29.70 27.64
C GLN A 166 34.69 30.51 27.66
N SER A 167 35.03 31.19 26.56
CA SER A 167 36.19 32.09 26.48
C SER A 167 36.08 33.28 27.43
N ILE A 168 34.90 33.93 27.50
CA ILE A 168 34.65 35.02 28.44
C ILE A 168 34.76 34.53 29.89
N TRP A 169 34.22 33.36 30.18
CA TRP A 169 34.30 32.76 31.50
C TRP A 169 35.75 32.46 31.91
N ASN A 170 36.56 31.95 30.98
CA ASN A 170 38.00 31.76 31.19
C ASN A 170 38.73 33.10 31.41
N MET A 171 38.40 34.16 30.66
CA MET A 171 38.97 35.49 30.89
C MET A 171 38.62 36.05 32.27
N LEU A 172 37.36 35.92 32.69
CA LEU A 172 36.91 36.37 34.02
C LEU A 172 37.60 35.61 35.14
N ARG A 173 37.75 34.29 34.98
CA ARG A 173 38.53 33.45 35.88
C ARG A 173 39.97 33.94 35.98
N ASN A 174 40.63 34.25 34.86
CA ASN A 174 42.00 34.75 34.84
C ASN A 174 42.16 36.16 35.45
N GLN A 175 41.12 37.00 35.46
CA GLN A 175 41.16 38.31 36.12
C GLN A 175 40.97 38.23 37.63
N GLN A 176 40.32 37.17 38.14
CA GLN A 176 40.20 36.91 39.58
C GLN A 176 41.50 36.36 40.19
N SER A 177 42.37 35.81 39.36
CA SER A 177 43.78 35.56 39.68
C SER A 177 44.53 36.91 39.70
N GLY A 178 44.55 37.59 40.85
CA GLY A 178 45.17 38.91 41.00
C GLY A 178 46.66 38.96 40.62
N PRO A 179 47.21 40.16 40.35
CA PRO A 179 48.59 40.33 39.90
C PRO A 179 49.57 39.95 41.02
N SER A 180 50.19 38.78 40.91
CA SER A 180 51.40 38.48 41.68
C SER A 180 52.53 39.37 41.19
N HIS A 181 53.18 40.08 42.12
CA HIS A 181 54.27 40.99 41.86
C HIS A 181 55.45 40.26 41.17
N GLN A 182 55.79 40.70 39.95
CA GLN A 182 57.09 40.41 39.32
C GLN A 182 58.17 41.34 39.89
N GLN A 183 59.31 40.78 40.33
CA GLN A 183 60.60 41.47 40.31
C GLN A 183 61.25 41.40 38.91
N PRO A 184 62.11 42.36 38.53
CA PRO A 184 62.57 42.51 37.16
C PRO A 184 63.98 41.92 36.89
N GLY A 185 64.11 41.17 35.79
CA GLY A 185 65.34 41.06 35.00
C GLY A 185 65.56 39.70 34.33
N PRO A 186 66.55 39.55 33.41
CA PRO A 186 67.15 40.53 32.52
C PRO A 186 66.90 40.19 31.04
N SER A 187 67.11 41.21 30.19
CA SER A 187 67.12 41.15 28.73
C SER A 187 67.80 39.90 28.17
N THR A 188 67.07 39.12 27.39
CA THR A 188 67.65 38.15 26.47
C THR A 188 67.15 38.44 25.06
N THR A 189 68.07 38.98 24.28
CA THR A 189 68.03 39.15 22.83
C THR A 189 67.74 37.81 22.17
N PHE A 190 66.65 37.69 21.40
CA PHE A 190 66.46 36.58 20.48
C PHE A 190 66.31 37.10 19.05
N TYR A 191 67.06 36.45 18.17
CA TYR A 191 67.17 36.70 16.76
C TYR A 191 65.82 36.54 16.05
N VAL A 192 65.54 37.51 15.19
CA VAL A 192 64.54 37.43 14.13
C VAL A 192 65.17 36.59 13.01
N GLU A 193 64.57 35.45 12.68
CA GLU A 193 64.75 34.82 11.38
C GLU A 193 63.39 34.60 10.74
N ASP A 194 63.30 35.20 9.56
CA ASP A 194 62.13 35.44 8.73
C ASP A 194 61.46 34.14 8.27
N ASN A 195 60.13 34.09 8.42
CA ASN A 195 59.30 33.29 7.51
C ASN A 195 58.38 34.22 6.73
N PHE A 196 58.71 34.29 5.45
CA PHE A 196 58.03 34.93 4.34
C PHE A 196 56.51 34.82 4.40
N ILE A 197 55.84 35.98 4.37
CA ILE A 197 54.45 36.12 3.98
C ILE A 197 54.44 36.31 2.46
N GLU A 198 54.04 35.27 1.72
CA GLU A 198 53.55 35.45 0.35
C GLU A 198 52.05 35.64 0.41
N ASP A 199 51.63 36.90 0.27
CA ASP A 199 50.31 37.25 -0.21
C ASP A 199 50.50 38.06 -1.49
N SER A 200 49.81 37.67 -2.56
CA SER A 200 49.12 38.52 -3.54
C SER A 200 49.12 37.91 -4.96
N SER A 201 47.90 37.87 -5.52
CA SER A 201 47.58 38.48 -6.82
C SER A 201 47.39 37.59 -8.07
N THR A 202 46.11 37.56 -8.48
CA THR A 202 45.58 37.95 -9.81
C THR A 202 45.68 37.06 -11.06
N ASN A 203 44.50 36.99 -11.70
CA ASN A 203 44.19 37.02 -13.13
C ASN A 203 44.15 35.71 -13.94
N GLY A 204 42.99 35.47 -14.56
CA GLY A 204 42.77 34.41 -15.55
C GLY A 204 41.36 34.42 -16.15
N GLU A 205 40.98 35.54 -16.75
CA GLU A 205 39.79 35.76 -17.59
C GLU A 205 39.94 35.10 -18.98
N LYS A 206 38.87 34.44 -19.49
CA LYS A 206 38.49 34.25 -20.92
C LYS A 206 37.23 33.35 -20.99
N VAL A 207 36.04 33.80 -21.40
CA VAL A 207 35.53 34.28 -22.72
C VAL A 207 35.50 33.19 -23.80
N GLY A 208 34.29 32.93 -24.32
CA GLY A 208 33.96 32.13 -25.52
C GLY A 208 32.57 31.50 -25.37
N GLU A 209 31.47 32.23 -25.57
CA GLU A 209 30.74 32.38 -26.84
C GLU A 209 30.40 31.05 -27.55
N GLY A 210 29.09 30.83 -27.74
CA GLY A 210 28.53 29.70 -28.47
C GLY A 210 27.01 29.68 -28.44
N GLU A 211 26.38 30.73 -28.97
CA GLU A 211 24.99 30.69 -29.42
C GLU A 211 24.84 29.69 -30.57
N THR A 212 23.81 28.85 -30.53
CA THR A 212 22.92 28.65 -31.70
C THR A 212 21.54 28.24 -31.24
N ASN A 213 20.57 28.98 -31.79
CA ASN A 213 19.14 28.80 -31.81
C ASN A 213 18.68 27.38 -32.12
N ASP A 214 17.51 27.01 -31.57
CA ASP A 214 16.35 26.40 -32.22
C ASP A 214 15.29 26.34 -31.10
N GLY A 215 14.14 27.03 -31.11
CA GLY A 215 13.23 27.28 -32.21
C GLY A 215 11.98 26.43 -31.98
N GLU A 216 11.15 26.73 -30.97
CA GLU A 216 9.82 26.12 -30.85
C GLU A 216 8.74 27.12 -30.43
N GLU A 217 7.71 27.13 -31.28
CA GLU A 217 6.51 27.95 -31.29
C GLU A 217 5.69 27.85 -29.99
N GLN A 218 5.43 29.00 -29.37
CA GLN A 218 4.26 29.15 -28.50
C GLN A 218 3.07 29.58 -29.35
N THR A 219 2.10 28.68 -29.51
CA THR A 219 0.72 29.06 -29.79
C THR A 219 -0.04 29.21 -28.48
N ASN A 220 -0.42 30.45 -28.23
CA ASN A 220 -1.50 30.86 -27.35
C ASN A 220 -2.80 30.17 -27.76
N GLU A 221 -3.55 29.68 -26.77
CA GLU A 221 -5.02 29.59 -26.66
C GLU A 221 -5.28 28.75 -25.41
N GLY A 222 -6.11 29.11 -24.45
CA GLY A 222 -7.16 30.09 -24.35
C GLY A 222 -7.92 29.77 -23.06
N TRP A 223 -8.40 30.83 -22.42
CA TRP A 223 -9.09 30.82 -21.14
C TRP A 223 -10.36 29.95 -21.12
N GLY A 224 -10.65 29.37 -19.96
CA GLY A 224 -11.91 28.67 -19.71
C GLY A 224 -12.15 28.43 -18.22
N VAL A 225 -12.44 29.51 -17.50
CA VAL A 225 -13.00 29.52 -16.14
C VAL A 225 -14.34 28.79 -16.15
N TRP A 226 -14.49 27.78 -15.30
CA TRP A 226 -15.77 27.40 -14.70
C TRP A 226 -15.57 27.11 -13.22
N GLU A 227 -16.15 28.00 -12.43
CA GLU A 227 -16.34 27.89 -10.99
C GLU A 227 -17.46 26.90 -10.64
N THR A 228 -17.31 26.34 -9.44
CA THR A 228 -18.32 25.89 -8.46
C THR A 228 -18.81 24.43 -8.43
N ASN A 229 -18.71 23.88 -7.20
CA ASN A 229 -19.55 22.88 -6.53
C ASN A 229 -19.37 21.41 -7.00
N GLU A 230 -19.06 20.40 -6.18
CA GLU A 230 -19.11 20.18 -4.74
C GLU A 230 -17.90 19.31 -4.33
N ALA A 231 -17.25 19.68 -3.23
CA ALA A 231 -16.20 18.87 -2.63
C ALA A 231 -16.82 17.69 -1.87
N ILE A 232 -16.61 16.47 -2.37
CA ILE A 232 -16.75 15.25 -1.56
C ILE A 232 -15.35 14.93 -1.02
N PRO A 233 -15.10 14.99 0.30
CA PRO A 233 -13.81 14.61 0.85
C PRO A 233 -13.74 13.09 0.93
N LEU A 234 -13.10 12.45 -0.06
CA LEU A 234 -12.61 11.09 0.09
C LEU A 234 -11.42 11.13 1.07
N ARG A 235 -11.72 10.90 2.35
CA ARG A 235 -10.72 10.75 3.40
C ARG A 235 -9.80 9.56 3.08
N GLN A 236 -8.51 9.86 3.16
CA GLN A 236 -7.38 8.97 3.30
C GLN A 236 -7.62 7.99 4.46
N TYR A 237 -7.56 6.68 4.23
CA TYR A 237 -7.31 5.68 5.28
C TYR A 237 -6.87 4.36 4.67
N TRP A 238 -5.66 4.25 4.11
CA TRP A 238 -5.03 2.93 3.85
C TRP A 238 -3.50 3.02 3.78
N ILE A 239 -2.83 3.73 4.70
CA ILE A 239 -1.39 3.56 4.95
C ILE A 239 -1.13 3.91 6.42
N GLU A 240 -1.28 2.96 7.34
CA GLU A 240 -0.76 3.13 8.71
C GLU A 240 -0.66 1.80 9.49
N GLU A 241 -1.35 0.73 9.06
CA GLU A 241 -1.51 -0.47 9.89
C GLU A 241 -0.38 -1.52 9.82
N ILE A 242 0.86 -1.19 9.39
CA ILE A 242 2.01 -2.14 9.44
C ILE A 242 3.32 -1.47 9.90
N MET A 243 3.26 -0.50 10.81
CA MET A 243 4.47 0.01 11.48
C MET A 243 4.46 -0.14 13.01
N GLN A 244 3.61 -1.01 13.56
CA GLN A 244 3.52 -1.22 15.02
C GLN A 244 3.91 -2.64 15.46
N GLU A 245 4.92 -3.24 14.83
CA GLU A 245 5.58 -4.43 15.39
C GLU A 245 6.98 -4.06 15.89
N GLU A 246 7.06 -3.92 17.22
CA GLU A 246 8.20 -4.21 18.09
C GLU A 246 9.51 -3.41 17.87
N GLU A 247 9.47 -2.13 18.24
CA GLU A 247 10.57 -1.55 19.03
C GLU A 247 10.13 -1.61 20.50
N SER A 248 10.40 -2.75 21.16
CA SER A 248 10.53 -2.75 22.62
C SER A 248 11.85 -2.03 22.92
N GLU A 249 11.78 -0.70 22.96
CA GLU A 249 12.79 0.09 23.63
C GLU A 249 12.80 -0.38 25.09
N GLU A 250 13.89 -1.05 25.49
CA GLU A 250 14.25 -1.12 26.90
C GLU A 250 14.40 0.33 27.37
N GLU A 251 13.33 0.87 27.95
CA GLU A 251 13.36 2.10 28.75
C GLU A 251 14.41 1.88 29.84
N PHE A 252 15.62 2.37 29.58
CA PHE A 252 16.55 2.68 30.65
C PHE A 252 15.89 3.81 31.44
N GLU A 253 15.26 3.41 32.54
CA GLU A 253 14.72 4.28 33.57
C GLU A 253 15.89 5.10 34.14
N ILE A 254 16.22 6.21 33.47
CA ILE A 254 17.09 7.24 34.04
C ILE A 254 16.27 7.82 35.17
N MET A 255 16.59 7.38 36.40
CA MET A 255 16.12 8.03 37.62
C MET A 255 16.36 9.52 37.47
N GLN A 256 15.27 10.26 37.22
CA GLN A 256 15.26 11.70 37.41
C GLN A 256 15.38 11.91 38.91
N GLU A 257 16.61 12.03 39.39
CA GLU A 257 16.89 12.62 40.69
C GLU A 257 16.19 13.99 40.70
N GLN A 258 15.24 14.14 41.63
CA GLN A 258 14.55 15.41 41.80
C GLN A 258 15.59 16.51 42.06
N PRO A 259 15.38 17.73 41.54
CA PRO A 259 16.23 18.85 41.88
C PRO A 259 16.10 19.07 43.39
N ILE A 260 17.10 18.64 44.15
CA ILE A 260 17.28 19.04 45.53
C ILE A 260 17.46 20.56 45.47
N GLN A 261 16.43 21.30 45.84
CA GLN A 261 16.55 22.71 46.18
C GLN A 261 17.35 22.80 47.47
N GLU A 262 18.68 22.67 47.36
CA GLU A 262 19.58 23.15 48.39
C GLU A 262 19.52 24.68 48.35
N GLU A 263 18.84 25.27 49.33
CA GLU A 263 19.01 26.66 49.70
C GLU A 263 20.48 26.87 50.10
N HIS A 264 21.34 27.18 49.13
CA HIS A 264 22.68 27.66 49.42
C HIS A 264 22.57 29.04 50.06
N GLU A 265 22.81 29.10 51.36
CA GLU A 265 23.14 30.35 52.03
C GLU A 265 24.33 31.01 51.32
N PRO A 266 24.30 32.33 51.08
CA PRO A 266 25.40 33.03 50.45
C PRO A 266 26.64 32.92 51.34
N TYR A 267 27.56 32.03 50.93
CA TYR A 267 28.88 31.91 51.54
C TYR A 267 29.65 33.21 51.27
N TYR A 268 29.80 34.04 52.30
CA TYR A 268 30.72 35.15 52.30
C TYR A 268 32.11 34.59 52.64
N PRO A 269 33.06 34.54 51.69
CA PRO A 269 34.40 34.09 52.01
C PRO A 269 35.01 35.03 53.05
N GLU A 270 35.43 34.47 54.19
CA GLU A 270 36.26 35.20 55.15
C GLU A 270 37.56 35.64 54.44
N PRO A 271 38.07 36.85 54.73
CA PRO A 271 39.31 37.33 54.14
C PRO A 271 40.46 36.42 54.59
N ILE A 272 40.95 35.60 53.67
CA ILE A 272 42.13 34.75 53.88
C ILE A 272 43.33 35.69 53.98
N GLU A 273 43.97 35.72 55.16
CA GLU A 273 45.27 36.37 55.32
C GLU A 273 46.30 35.61 54.47
N TYR A 274 46.79 36.27 53.42
CA TYR A 274 47.82 35.72 52.54
C TYR A 274 49.11 35.49 53.35
N PRO A 275 49.61 34.24 53.44
CA PRO A 275 50.95 33.99 53.95
C PRO A 275 51.96 34.68 53.04
N ILE A 276 52.96 35.31 53.66
CA ILE A 276 54.09 35.94 52.98
C ILE A 276 54.79 34.85 52.15
N LEU A 277 54.85 35.04 50.83
CA LEU A 277 55.51 34.13 49.89
C LEU A 277 57.02 34.10 50.17
N ASP A 278 57.51 32.93 50.56
CA ASP A 278 58.93 32.59 50.48
C ASP A 278 59.27 32.15 49.04
N ASP A 279 60.48 32.46 48.57
CA ASP A 279 60.99 32.24 47.20
C ASP A 279 61.00 30.76 46.74
N ASP A 280 60.60 29.80 47.58
CA ASP A 280 60.54 28.37 47.28
C ASP A 280 59.20 27.93 46.60
N MET A 281 58.21 28.83 46.43
CA MET A 281 56.90 28.48 45.83
C MET A 281 56.83 28.55 44.29
N GLU A 282 57.85 29.06 43.59
CA GLU A 282 57.87 29.07 42.11
C GLU A 282 58.05 27.67 41.50
N GLU A 283 58.74 26.74 42.18
CA GLU A 283 58.86 25.35 41.71
C GLU A 283 57.54 24.59 41.84
N GLU A 284 56.75 24.85 42.89
CA GLU A 284 55.46 24.18 43.12
C GLU A 284 54.38 24.68 42.13
N ALA A 285 54.37 25.98 41.79
CA ALA A 285 53.49 26.54 40.77
C ALA A 285 53.76 25.97 39.36
N ASN A 286 55.03 25.77 39.00
CA ASN A 286 55.39 25.13 37.72
C ASN A 286 55.03 23.64 37.69
N SER A 287 55.12 22.93 38.83
CA SER A 287 54.67 21.54 38.94
C SER A 287 53.16 21.40 38.77
N LEU A 288 52.37 22.31 39.35
CA LEU A 288 50.92 22.34 39.21
C LEU A 288 50.47 22.65 37.76
N SER A 289 51.18 23.54 37.07
CA SER A 289 50.90 23.85 35.65
C SER A 289 51.07 22.65 34.73
N LEU A 290 52.08 21.81 34.97
CA LEU A 290 52.31 20.58 34.19
C LEU A 290 51.24 19.51 34.46
N GLU A 291 50.74 19.41 35.69
CA GLU A 291 49.65 18.49 36.05
C GLU A 291 48.29 18.92 35.45
N GLU A 292 48.02 20.22 35.39
CA GLU A 292 46.82 20.76 34.73
C GLU A 292 46.83 20.51 33.22
N GLU A 293 47.97 20.71 32.56
CA GLU A 293 48.13 20.43 31.13
C GLU A 293 47.93 18.94 30.83
N ALA A 294 48.51 18.04 31.63
CA ALA A 294 48.32 16.60 31.50
C ALA A 294 46.85 16.19 31.72
N SER A 295 46.18 16.82 32.69
CA SER A 295 44.76 16.58 32.96
C SER A 295 43.86 17.05 31.82
N LEU A 296 44.16 18.21 31.23
CA LEU A 296 43.43 18.74 30.08
C LEU A 296 43.62 17.86 28.83
N GLU A 297 44.83 17.37 28.60
CA GLU A 297 45.12 16.44 27.49
C GLU A 297 44.38 15.11 27.67
N MET A 298 44.31 14.58 28.90
CA MET A 298 43.52 13.39 29.20
C MET A 298 42.03 13.59 28.94
N VAL A 299 41.45 14.74 29.32
CA VAL A 299 40.03 15.05 29.05
C VAL A 299 39.77 15.19 27.55
N LYS A 300 40.68 15.83 26.80
CA LYS A 300 40.59 15.91 25.33
C LYS A 300 40.63 14.52 24.70
N ALA A 301 41.53 13.65 25.15
CA ALA A 301 41.62 12.27 24.68
C ALA A 301 40.35 11.46 25.01
N GLN A 302 39.76 11.65 26.20
CA GLN A 302 38.50 11.01 26.58
C GLN A 302 37.33 11.47 25.70
N ARG A 303 37.21 12.78 25.42
CA ARG A 303 36.17 13.31 24.52
C ARG A 303 36.34 12.77 23.11
N ALA A 304 37.54 12.82 22.55
CA ALA A 304 37.83 12.25 21.23
C ALA A 304 37.50 10.74 21.16
N ALA A 305 37.72 10.00 22.25
CA ALA A 305 37.35 8.58 22.31
C ALA A 305 35.82 8.36 22.39
N ILE A 306 35.07 9.25 23.04
CA ILE A 306 33.60 9.22 23.05
C ILE A 306 33.05 9.55 21.67
N ASP A 307 33.54 10.60 21.02
CA ASP A 307 33.13 11.01 19.68
C ASP A 307 33.41 9.92 18.65
N ALA A 308 34.59 9.28 18.73
CA ALA A 308 34.94 8.14 17.88
C ALA A 308 33.97 6.95 18.09
N ARG A 309 33.58 6.66 19.34
CA ARG A 309 32.58 5.61 19.63
C ARG A 309 31.20 5.97 19.10
N GLN A 310 30.80 7.23 19.19
CA GLN A 310 29.51 7.69 18.66
C GLN A 310 29.48 7.61 17.12
N ALA A 311 30.54 8.08 16.46
CA ALA A 311 30.66 7.97 15.01
C ALA A 311 30.61 6.51 14.53
N GLU A 312 31.24 5.58 15.27
CA GLU A 312 31.17 4.15 14.94
C GLU A 312 29.77 3.56 15.14
N ARG A 313 29.05 3.96 16.21
CA ARG A 313 27.65 3.56 16.41
C ARG A 313 26.76 4.06 15.28
N GLU A 314 26.93 5.30 14.84
CA GLU A 314 26.17 5.87 13.72
C GLU A 314 26.45 5.14 12.41
N ARG A 315 27.71 4.77 12.15
CA ARG A 315 28.09 3.92 11.01
C ARG A 315 27.39 2.56 11.05
N LEU A 316 27.41 1.89 12.21
CA LEU A 316 26.72 0.60 12.38
C LEU A 316 25.21 0.74 12.19
N GLN A 317 24.59 1.78 12.75
CA GLN A 317 23.16 2.05 12.54
C GLN A 317 22.84 2.33 11.07
N ALA A 318 23.68 3.07 10.35
CA ALA A 318 23.51 3.31 8.92
C ALA A 318 23.58 2.01 8.11
N VAL A 319 24.52 1.10 8.45
CA VAL A 319 24.60 -0.24 7.84
C VAL A 319 23.31 -1.03 8.10
N ILE A 320 22.84 -1.08 9.35
CA ILE A 320 21.58 -1.77 9.73
C ILE A 320 20.38 -1.19 8.97
N ARG A 321 20.24 0.14 8.91
CA ARG A 321 19.17 0.80 8.15
C ARG A 321 19.23 0.46 6.66
N SER A 322 20.44 0.46 6.07
CA SER A 322 20.62 0.12 4.67
C SER A 322 20.27 -1.34 4.37
N GLU A 323 20.56 -2.27 5.30
CA GLU A 323 20.24 -3.69 5.14
C GLU A 323 18.74 -3.93 5.32
N LYS A 324 18.10 -3.33 6.33
CA LYS A 324 16.64 -3.33 6.49
C LYS A 324 15.95 -2.84 5.21
N LEU A 325 16.44 -1.73 4.63
CA LEU A 325 15.90 -1.19 3.39
C LEU A 325 16.06 -2.15 2.20
N LYS A 326 17.20 -2.86 2.08
CA LYS A 326 17.40 -3.90 1.06
C LYS A 326 16.39 -5.04 1.21
N ARG A 327 16.20 -5.54 2.43
CA ARG A 327 15.22 -6.60 2.72
C ARG A 327 13.80 -6.16 2.36
N LEU A 328 13.40 -4.95 2.75
CA LEU A 328 12.09 -4.39 2.41
C LEU A 328 11.87 -4.28 0.91
N LYS A 329 12.89 -3.89 0.12
CA LYS A 329 12.80 -3.86 -1.34
C LYS A 329 12.57 -5.25 -1.94
N VAL A 330 13.31 -6.26 -1.48
CA VAL A 330 13.12 -7.65 -1.90
C VAL A 330 11.71 -8.15 -1.58
N TYR A 331 11.23 -7.90 -0.35
CA TYR A 331 9.85 -8.26 0.04
C TYR A 331 8.80 -7.54 -0.80
N ALA A 332 9.00 -6.26 -1.13
CA ALA A 332 8.08 -5.49 -1.96
C ALA A 332 8.01 -6.05 -3.40
N GLU A 333 9.15 -6.40 -3.99
CA GLU A 333 9.22 -7.02 -5.32
C GLU A 333 8.56 -8.40 -5.35
N GLU A 334 8.83 -9.26 -4.35
CA GLU A 334 8.16 -10.55 -4.21
C GLU A 334 6.65 -10.41 -4.06
N ARG A 335 6.21 -9.44 -3.26
CA ARG A 335 4.78 -9.12 -3.10
C ARG A 335 4.17 -8.66 -4.41
N LYS A 336 4.86 -7.81 -5.17
CA LYS A 336 4.40 -7.36 -6.51
C LYS A 336 4.31 -8.53 -7.48
N LYS A 337 5.28 -9.44 -7.48
CA LYS A 337 5.24 -10.67 -8.30
C LYS A 337 4.06 -11.55 -7.91
N LYS A 338 3.86 -11.81 -6.62
CA LYS A 338 2.69 -12.53 -6.10
C LYS A 338 1.39 -11.85 -6.53
N MET A 339 1.29 -10.52 -6.44
CA MET A 339 0.11 -9.78 -6.91
C MET A 339 -0.13 -9.94 -8.42
N MET A 340 0.93 -9.95 -9.25
CA MET A 340 0.79 -10.20 -10.69
C MET A 340 0.38 -11.64 -10.99
N ASP A 341 0.92 -12.63 -10.27
CA ASP A 341 0.52 -14.04 -10.40
C ASP A 341 -0.91 -14.26 -9.89
N LEU A 342 -1.31 -13.53 -8.85
CA LEU A 342 -2.69 -13.51 -8.37
C LEU A 342 -3.63 -12.87 -9.40
N ALA A 343 -3.22 -11.77 -10.02
CA ALA A 343 -4.02 -11.08 -11.05
C ALA A 343 -4.23 -11.94 -12.30
N LYS A 344 -3.22 -12.73 -12.69
CA LYS A 344 -3.34 -13.64 -13.83
C LYS A 344 -4.24 -14.85 -13.55
N LYS A 345 -4.45 -15.23 -12.27
CA LYS A 345 -5.23 -16.41 -11.84
C LYS A 345 -4.93 -17.68 -12.66
N GLN A 346 -3.67 -17.86 -13.08
CA GLN A 346 -3.22 -18.92 -13.97
C GLN A 346 -2.14 -19.78 -13.30
N GLY A 347 -2.08 -21.05 -13.66
CA GLY A 347 -1.07 -22.00 -13.18
C GLY A 347 -1.67 -23.17 -12.36
N ILE A 348 -0.88 -24.23 -12.21
CA ILE A 348 -1.31 -25.50 -11.61
C ILE A 348 -1.83 -25.33 -10.17
N ASP A 349 -1.24 -24.41 -9.41
CA ASP A 349 -1.65 -24.15 -8.04
C ASP A 349 -2.99 -23.40 -7.96
N TRP A 350 -3.28 -22.54 -8.94
CA TRP A 350 -4.57 -21.84 -9.04
C TRP A 350 -5.67 -22.82 -9.43
N GLU A 351 -5.37 -23.73 -10.37
CA GLU A 351 -6.25 -24.83 -10.73
C GLU A 351 -6.52 -25.76 -9.54
N MET A 352 -5.47 -26.08 -8.75
CA MET A 352 -5.62 -26.87 -7.53
C MET A 352 -6.47 -26.15 -6.49
N ALA A 353 -6.22 -24.86 -6.23
CA ALA A 353 -7.02 -24.07 -5.29
C ALA A 353 -8.49 -23.98 -5.75
N TYR A 354 -8.73 -23.79 -7.05
CA TYR A 354 -10.07 -23.75 -7.62
C TYR A 354 -10.78 -25.11 -7.49
N LYS A 355 -10.08 -26.20 -7.83
CA LYS A 355 -10.59 -27.57 -7.66
C LYS A 355 -10.91 -27.87 -6.20
N THR A 356 -10.09 -27.42 -5.27
CA THR A 356 -10.36 -27.54 -3.83
C THR A 356 -11.58 -26.72 -3.43
N PHE A 357 -11.66 -25.44 -3.82
CA PHE A 357 -12.78 -24.55 -3.49
C PHE A 357 -14.12 -25.06 -4.04
N CYS A 358 -14.13 -25.61 -5.25
CA CYS A 358 -15.30 -26.26 -5.85
C CYS A 358 -15.55 -27.70 -5.35
N GLY A 359 -14.66 -28.23 -4.51
CA GLY A 359 -14.77 -29.56 -3.93
C GLY A 359 -15.73 -29.62 -2.74
N VAL A 360 -15.61 -30.68 -1.93
CA VAL A 360 -16.46 -30.87 -0.76
C VAL A 360 -16.04 -29.91 0.35
N GLU A 361 -16.97 -29.01 0.69
CA GLU A 361 -16.86 -28.14 1.86
C GLU A 361 -17.28 -28.93 3.11
N ASP A 362 -16.35 -29.17 4.02
CA ASP A 362 -16.55 -29.96 5.25
C ASP A 362 -17.51 -29.27 6.24
N GLY A 363 -17.70 -27.96 6.06
CA GLY A 363 -18.59 -27.14 6.87
C GLY A 363 -20.04 -27.11 6.41
N LEU A 364 -20.46 -27.79 5.33
CA LEU A 364 -21.87 -27.71 4.90
C LEU A 364 -22.85 -28.37 5.87
N GLU A 365 -22.45 -29.47 6.51
CA GLU A 365 -23.28 -30.24 7.45
C GLU A 365 -22.90 -30.03 8.91
N VAL A 366 -21.63 -29.73 9.19
CA VAL A 366 -21.10 -29.52 10.54
C VAL A 366 -20.41 -28.16 10.57
N ASN A 367 -21.21 -27.12 10.83
CA ASN A 367 -20.74 -25.75 11.02
C ASN A 367 -21.34 -25.12 12.27
N ASP A 368 -20.70 -24.03 12.67
CA ASP A 368 -21.05 -23.19 13.80
C ASP A 368 -21.80 -21.93 13.34
N ASN A 369 -22.45 -21.94 12.16
CA ASN A 369 -23.11 -20.74 11.61
C ASN A 369 -24.10 -20.14 12.61
N ALA A 370 -24.86 -20.98 13.33
CA ALA A 370 -25.83 -20.53 14.31
C ALA A 370 -25.16 -19.88 15.54
N GLU A 371 -24.02 -20.39 15.99
CA GLU A 371 -23.27 -19.80 17.12
C GLU A 371 -22.66 -18.46 16.72
N VAL A 372 -22.08 -18.41 15.52
CA VAL A 372 -21.54 -17.17 14.94
C VAL A 372 -22.65 -16.14 14.74
N GLU A 373 -23.85 -16.56 14.36
CA GLU A 373 -25.01 -15.68 14.25
C GLU A 373 -25.34 -14.98 15.56
N VAL A 374 -25.37 -15.75 16.67
CA VAL A 374 -25.65 -15.21 18.00
C VAL A 374 -24.59 -14.18 18.38
N ILE A 375 -23.30 -14.46 18.11
CA ILE A 375 -22.20 -13.53 18.39
C ILE A 375 -22.38 -12.22 17.60
N ILE A 376 -22.69 -12.30 16.31
CA ILE A 376 -22.90 -11.11 15.47
C ILE A 376 -24.13 -10.32 15.95
N GLN A 377 -25.22 -11.01 16.29
CA GLN A 377 -26.44 -10.38 16.79
C GLN A 377 -26.24 -9.70 18.15
N ASP A 378 -25.42 -10.29 19.04
CA ASP A 378 -25.04 -9.69 20.32
C ASP A 378 -24.23 -8.40 20.09
N ILE A 379 -23.25 -8.42 19.18
CA ILE A 379 -22.47 -7.23 18.80
C ILE A 379 -23.39 -6.14 18.22
N ARG A 380 -24.36 -6.51 17.37
CA ARG A 380 -25.34 -5.59 16.79
C ARG A 380 -26.25 -4.99 17.85
N SER A 381 -26.69 -5.80 18.82
CA SER A 381 -27.59 -5.35 19.89
C SER A 381 -26.88 -4.38 20.85
N ALA A 382 -25.59 -4.59 21.08
CA ALA A 382 -24.75 -3.68 21.88
C ALA A 382 -24.40 -2.37 21.13
N ASN A 383 -24.41 -2.38 19.80
CA ASN A 383 -24.00 -1.27 18.94
C ASN A 383 -25.09 -0.97 17.88
N PRO A 384 -26.18 -0.27 18.25
CA PRO A 384 -27.33 -0.09 17.35
C PRO A 384 -27.05 0.85 16.17
N ASP A 385 -26.08 1.77 16.28
CA ASP A 385 -25.66 2.65 15.19
C ASP A 385 -24.74 1.92 14.20
N ASP A 386 -24.97 2.09 12.90
CA ASP A 386 -24.27 1.33 11.85
C ASP A 386 -22.75 1.55 11.83
N HIS A 387 -22.28 2.77 12.14
CA HIS A 387 -20.85 3.04 12.22
C HIS A 387 -20.25 2.36 13.46
N THR A 388 -20.89 2.50 14.63
CA THR A 388 -20.41 1.84 15.85
C THR A 388 -20.40 0.32 15.70
N TYR A 389 -21.42 -0.25 15.05
CA TYR A 389 -21.51 -1.67 14.74
C TYR A 389 -20.37 -2.12 13.82
N PHE A 390 -20.12 -1.40 12.71
CA PHE A 390 -19.03 -1.72 11.79
C PHE A 390 -17.68 -1.74 12.52
N THR A 391 -17.39 -0.73 13.33
CA THR A 391 -16.15 -0.64 14.10
C THR A 391 -16.04 -1.77 15.13
N ALA A 392 -17.11 -2.04 15.88
CA ALA A 392 -17.14 -3.12 16.88
C ALA A 392 -16.92 -4.49 16.22
N LEU A 393 -17.63 -4.77 15.13
CA LEU A 393 -17.48 -6.03 14.39
C LEU A 393 -16.07 -6.17 13.79
N ARG A 394 -15.54 -5.09 13.19
CA ARG A 394 -14.16 -5.07 12.66
C ARG A 394 -13.13 -5.34 13.75
N ASN A 395 -13.31 -4.82 14.96
CA ASN A 395 -12.35 -5.03 16.04
C ASN A 395 -12.49 -6.42 16.68
N THR A 396 -13.70 -6.98 16.70
CA THR A 396 -13.95 -8.29 17.32
C THR A 396 -13.51 -9.44 16.42
N VAL A 397 -13.72 -9.34 15.10
CA VAL A 397 -13.24 -10.35 14.14
C VAL A 397 -11.74 -10.15 13.91
N ILE A 398 -10.92 -11.11 14.33
CA ILE A 398 -9.46 -11.05 14.11
C ILE A 398 -9.16 -11.38 12.65
N PHE A 399 -9.62 -12.54 12.17
CA PHE A 399 -9.38 -12.98 10.81
C PHE A 399 -10.45 -13.94 10.29
N LEU A 400 -10.48 -14.06 8.97
CA LEU A 400 -11.20 -15.08 8.21
C LEU A 400 -10.23 -15.80 7.26
N LYS A 401 -10.27 -17.13 7.19
CA LYS A 401 -9.43 -17.89 6.25
C LYS A 401 -10.08 -19.21 5.83
N ALA A 402 -9.82 -19.64 4.61
CA ALA A 402 -10.11 -20.99 4.16
C ALA A 402 -8.94 -21.93 4.50
N GLY A 403 -9.25 -23.06 5.13
CA GLY A 403 -8.30 -24.13 5.46
C GLY A 403 -8.59 -25.40 4.67
N VAL A 404 -7.56 -26.20 4.40
CA VAL A 404 -7.69 -27.53 3.79
C VAL A 404 -7.31 -28.58 4.84
N LYS A 405 -8.17 -29.57 5.05
CA LYS A 405 -7.95 -30.70 5.96
C LYS A 405 -7.14 -31.80 5.28
N ALA A 406 -6.62 -32.74 6.07
CA ALA A 406 -5.82 -33.85 5.56
C ALA A 406 -6.58 -34.77 4.59
N ASN A 407 -7.91 -34.84 4.68
CA ASN A 407 -8.78 -35.59 3.77
C ASN A 407 -9.05 -34.85 2.44
N GLY A 408 -8.50 -33.66 2.23
CA GLY A 408 -8.71 -32.83 1.04
C GLY A 408 -10.01 -32.01 1.06
N ALA A 409 -10.87 -32.19 2.06
CA ALA A 409 -12.00 -31.30 2.29
C ALA A 409 -11.49 -29.94 2.80
N TRP A 410 -12.26 -28.89 2.55
CA TRP A 410 -11.89 -27.54 2.97
C TRP A 410 -12.99 -26.93 3.83
N ASN A 411 -12.63 -25.96 4.66
CA ASN A 411 -13.55 -25.26 5.54
C ASN A 411 -13.17 -23.78 5.68
N ILE A 412 -14.09 -22.98 6.21
CA ILE A 412 -13.86 -21.56 6.47
C ILE A 412 -13.77 -21.38 7.98
N LEU A 413 -12.68 -20.77 8.42
CA LEU A 413 -12.40 -20.47 9.82
C LEU A 413 -12.59 -18.97 10.04
N ILE A 414 -13.45 -18.63 11.00
CA ILE A 414 -13.59 -17.28 11.54
C ILE A 414 -13.07 -17.25 12.97
N ASN A 415 -12.23 -16.27 13.29
CA ASN A 415 -11.67 -16.12 14.62
C ASN A 415 -12.09 -14.78 15.23
N PHE A 416 -12.65 -14.85 16.43
CA PHE A 416 -13.07 -13.71 17.24
C PHE A 416 -12.12 -13.55 18.43
N LEU A 417 -11.83 -12.30 18.80
CA LEU A 417 -10.89 -11.95 19.86
C LEU A 417 -11.20 -12.64 21.20
N GLU A 418 -12.46 -12.65 21.61
CA GLU A 418 -12.86 -13.22 22.92
C GLU A 418 -13.51 -14.60 22.83
N LYS A 419 -14.05 -14.96 21.66
CA LYS A 419 -14.86 -16.17 21.49
C LYS A 419 -14.11 -17.34 20.84
N GLY A 420 -12.90 -17.10 20.32
CA GLY A 420 -12.08 -18.12 19.70
C GLY A 420 -12.41 -18.37 18.23
N THR A 421 -12.16 -19.59 17.75
CA THR A 421 -12.28 -19.95 16.32
C THR A 421 -13.50 -20.82 16.09
N PHE A 422 -14.26 -20.49 15.05
CA PHE A 422 -15.45 -21.22 14.61
C PHE A 422 -15.29 -21.65 13.15
N VAL A 423 -15.96 -22.74 12.78
CA VAL A 423 -16.05 -23.23 11.41
C VAL A 423 -17.37 -22.76 10.81
N ILE A 424 -17.33 -21.94 9.76
CA ILE A 424 -18.52 -21.49 9.04
C ILE A 424 -18.58 -22.07 7.64
N SER A 425 -19.77 -22.05 7.05
CA SER A 425 -19.98 -22.49 5.67
C SER A 425 -20.09 -21.32 4.69
N THR A 426 -19.92 -21.55 3.40
CA THR A 426 -20.20 -20.56 2.33
C THR A 426 -21.62 -19.98 2.40
N LYS A 427 -22.62 -20.80 2.75
CA LYS A 427 -24.02 -20.35 2.94
C LYS A 427 -24.19 -19.30 4.04
N PHE A 428 -23.23 -19.20 4.96
CA PHE A 428 -23.26 -18.20 6.02
C PHE A 428 -23.31 -16.78 5.44
N PHE A 429 -22.58 -16.52 4.35
CA PHE A 429 -22.51 -15.20 3.73
C PHE A 429 -23.80 -14.78 3.01
N GLU A 430 -24.61 -15.73 2.56
CA GLU A 430 -25.83 -15.44 1.77
C GLU A 430 -26.89 -14.68 2.59
N GLN A 431 -26.83 -14.76 3.91
CA GLN A 431 -27.80 -14.14 4.83
C GLN A 431 -27.24 -12.91 5.55
N ARG A 432 -26.03 -12.46 5.22
CA ARG A 432 -25.36 -11.35 5.89
C ARG A 432 -25.74 -10.00 5.31
N THR A 433 -25.69 -8.97 6.15
CA THR A 433 -25.87 -7.57 5.72
C THR A 433 -24.66 -7.08 4.91
N TYR A 434 -24.84 -5.99 4.16
CA TYR A 434 -23.74 -5.35 3.42
C TYR A 434 -22.56 -4.98 4.33
N THR A 435 -22.84 -4.38 5.49
CA THR A 435 -21.84 -3.99 6.50
C THR A 435 -21.06 -5.21 7.03
N GLU A 436 -21.75 -6.31 7.34
CA GLU A 436 -21.10 -7.55 7.77
C GLU A 436 -20.19 -8.12 6.68
N LEU A 437 -20.69 -8.22 5.45
CA LEU A 437 -19.90 -8.72 4.31
C LEU A 437 -18.68 -7.86 4.04
N GLN A 438 -18.77 -6.54 4.19
CA GLN A 438 -17.61 -5.64 4.09
C GLN A 438 -16.55 -5.96 5.14
N VAL A 439 -16.94 -6.13 6.40
CA VAL A 439 -16.00 -6.50 7.47
C VAL A 439 -15.37 -7.86 7.18
N MET A 440 -16.17 -8.86 6.80
CA MET A 440 -15.67 -10.19 6.44
C MET A 440 -14.66 -10.11 5.28
N LEU A 441 -14.96 -9.33 4.24
CA LEU A 441 -14.08 -9.13 3.10
C LEU A 441 -12.72 -8.50 3.48
N ILE A 442 -12.72 -7.57 4.44
CA ILE A 442 -11.50 -6.96 4.99
C ILE A 442 -10.69 -7.99 5.79
N LYS A 443 -11.37 -8.87 6.54
CA LYS A 443 -10.75 -9.82 7.47
C LYS A 443 -10.26 -11.10 6.81
N ILE A 444 -10.55 -11.35 5.53
CA ILE A 444 -10.00 -12.48 4.79
C ILE A 444 -8.48 -12.35 4.63
N GLN A 445 -7.72 -13.29 5.20
CA GLN A 445 -6.27 -13.33 5.08
C GLN A 445 -5.83 -13.64 3.66
N ARG A 446 -5.03 -12.79 3.03
CA ARG A 446 -4.54 -12.99 1.66
C ARG A 446 -3.26 -13.82 1.58
N THR A 447 -3.19 -14.88 2.39
CA THR A 447 -2.01 -15.75 2.52
C THR A 447 -2.02 -16.92 1.55
N THR A 448 -3.19 -17.34 1.06
CA THR A 448 -3.33 -18.49 0.16
C THR A 448 -4.22 -18.15 -1.04
N ARG A 449 -4.03 -18.88 -2.15
CA ARG A 449 -4.90 -18.77 -3.35
C ARG A 449 -6.35 -19.17 -3.04
N LEU A 450 -6.54 -20.10 -2.10
CA LEU A 450 -7.87 -20.50 -1.64
C LEU A 450 -8.59 -19.34 -0.93
N ASN A 451 -7.87 -18.56 -0.11
CA ASN A 451 -8.43 -17.37 0.52
C ASN A 451 -8.79 -16.27 -0.48
N GLU A 452 -8.04 -16.15 -1.58
CA GLU A 452 -8.40 -15.23 -2.67
C GLU A 452 -9.69 -15.67 -3.37
N LEU A 453 -9.91 -16.98 -3.58
CA LEU A 453 -11.19 -17.49 -4.09
C LEU A 453 -12.34 -17.21 -3.11
N LEU A 454 -12.12 -17.44 -1.80
CA LEU A 454 -13.10 -17.08 -0.77
C LEU A 454 -13.42 -15.58 -0.81
N ARG A 455 -12.41 -14.73 -0.95
CA ARG A 455 -12.57 -13.28 -1.05
C ARG A 455 -13.39 -12.87 -2.25
N GLU A 456 -13.14 -13.46 -3.42
CA GLU A 456 -13.90 -13.20 -4.63
C GLU A 456 -15.35 -13.67 -4.48
N HIS A 457 -15.59 -14.83 -3.85
CA HIS A 457 -16.93 -15.32 -3.55
C HIS A 457 -17.71 -14.36 -2.64
N VAL A 458 -17.10 -13.91 -1.53
CA VAL A 458 -17.72 -12.92 -0.62
C VAL A 458 -17.97 -11.59 -1.35
N LYS A 459 -17.05 -11.17 -2.23
CA LYS A 459 -17.21 -9.96 -3.04
C LYS A 459 -18.38 -10.09 -4.03
N GLU A 460 -18.55 -11.24 -4.67
CA GLU A 460 -19.69 -11.50 -5.55
C GLU A 460 -21.02 -11.42 -4.80
N ILE A 461 -21.08 -11.96 -3.57
CA ILE A 461 -22.27 -11.85 -2.72
C ILE A 461 -22.51 -10.39 -2.32
N LEU A 462 -21.47 -9.67 -1.89
CA LEU A 462 -21.54 -8.25 -1.54
C LEU A 462 -22.11 -7.40 -2.70
N MET A 463 -21.69 -7.67 -3.94
CA MET A 463 -22.20 -6.99 -5.13
C MET A 463 -23.67 -7.31 -5.43
N LYS A 464 -24.17 -8.49 -5.02
CA LYS A 464 -25.59 -8.86 -5.16
C LYS A 464 -26.47 -8.20 -4.10
N VAL A 465 -25.98 -8.09 -2.86
CA VAL A 465 -26.71 -7.43 -1.76
C VAL A 465 -26.88 -5.94 -2.04
N GLY A 466 -25.88 -5.29 -2.64
CA GLY A 466 -25.88 -3.86 -2.92
C GLY A 466 -25.62 -3.01 -1.66
N PRO A 467 -25.18 -1.75 -1.83
CA PRO A 467 -24.97 -0.82 -0.73
C PRO A 467 -26.27 -0.34 -0.08
#